data_AF-S1PCU2-F1
#
_entry.id   AF-S1PCU2-F1
#
_cell.length_a   1.000
_cell.length_b   1.000
_cell.length_c   1.000
_cell.angle_alpha   90.00
_cell.angle_beta   90.00
_cell.angle_gamma   90.00
#
_symmetry.space_group_name_H-M   'P 1'
#
loop_
_entity.id
_entity.type
_entity.pdbx_description
1 polymer ?
#
loop_
_entity_poly.entity_id
_entity_poly.type
_entity_poly.pdbx_seq_one_letter_code
_entity_poly.pdbx_strand_id
1 'polypeptide(L)'
;MSNAARLQLGFSPFSKTIVLAKMRNLDDGTSLRVGNDPGRDVTNEAAQLVWHLVMAEGGEIMWEMDDGSRMVLKAESQEATSEQD
;
A
#
# COMPACT_ATOMS: atom_id res chain seq x y z
N MET A 1 -7.13 24.59 -13.12
CA MET A 1 -7.62 23.35 -12.49
C MET A 1 -7.47 23.52 -10.98
N SER A 2 -8.49 23.25 -10.17
CA SER A 2 -8.43 23.54 -8.74
C SER A 2 -7.50 22.55 -8.02
N ASN A 3 -6.44 23.06 -7.38
CA ASN A 3 -5.57 22.35 -6.41
C ASN A 3 -6.35 22.02 -5.11
N ALA A 4 -7.44 21.26 -5.28
CA ALA A 4 -8.28 20.81 -4.20
C ALA A 4 -7.59 19.66 -3.46
N ALA A 5 -7.64 19.70 -2.14
CA ALA A 5 -7.08 18.63 -1.33
C ALA A 5 -7.97 17.38 -1.43
N ARG A 6 -7.37 16.19 -1.62
CA ARG A 6 -8.03 14.89 -1.79
C ARG A 6 -7.38 13.85 -0.88
N LEU A 7 -8.10 12.78 -0.57
CA LEU A 7 -7.52 11.64 0.13
C LEU A 7 -6.57 10.89 -0.80
N GLN A 8 -5.37 10.58 -0.33
CA GLN A 8 -4.35 9.84 -1.04
C GLN A 8 -3.65 8.85 -0.11
N LEU A 9 -3.22 7.73 -0.67
CA LEU A 9 -2.39 6.74 0.01
C LEU A 9 -0.92 7.19 -0.05
N GLY A 10 -0.23 7.12 1.08
CA GLY A 10 1.20 7.38 1.18
C GLY A 10 1.91 6.28 1.96
N PHE A 11 3.01 5.77 1.41
CA PHE A 11 3.90 4.85 2.11
C PHE A 11 5.03 5.62 2.81
N SER A 12 5.25 5.31 4.09
CA SER A 12 6.35 5.86 4.87
C SER A 12 7.47 4.82 4.99
N PRO A 13 8.67 5.05 4.43
CA PRO A 13 9.78 4.10 4.55
C PRO A 13 10.32 4.00 5.98
N PHE A 14 10.13 5.03 6.80
CA PHE A 14 10.60 5.05 8.20
C PHE A 14 9.71 4.22 9.11
N SER A 15 8.40 4.49 9.11
CA SER A 15 7.43 3.78 9.96
C SER A 15 6.93 2.47 9.34
N LYS A 16 7.21 2.23 8.05
CA LYS A 16 6.73 1.07 7.27
C LYS A 16 5.20 0.96 7.25
N THR A 17 4.51 2.10 7.29
CA THR A 17 3.05 2.17 7.28
C THR A 17 2.55 2.77 5.98
N ILE A 18 1.35 2.34 5.58
CA ILE A 18 0.56 2.98 4.53
C ILE A 18 -0.51 3.81 5.23
N VAL A 19 -0.54 5.11 4.91
CA VAL A 19 -1.47 6.06 5.51
C VAL A 19 -2.38 6.63 4.45
N LEU A 20 -3.67 6.73 4.76
CA LEU A 20 -4.64 7.50 3.99
C LEU A 20 -4.75 8.91 4.59
N ALA A 21 -4.26 9.90 3.88
CA ALA A 21 -4.22 11.29 4.36
C ALA A 21 -4.80 12.26 3.33
N LYS A 22 -5.26 13.42 3.80
CA LYS A 22 -5.71 14.51 2.93
C LYS A 22 -4.48 15.26 2.40
N MET A 23 -4.21 15.08 1.12
CA MET A 23 -3.07 15.66 0.41
C MET A 23 -3.55 16.71 -0.59
N ARG A 24 -2.76 17.75 -0.82
CA ARG A 24 -2.94 18.71 -1.91
C ARG A 24 -1.73 18.62 -2.82
N ASN A 25 -2.00 18.48 -4.12
CA ASN A 25 -0.95 18.57 -5.12
C ASN A 25 -0.54 20.03 -5.27
N LEU A 26 0.76 20.26 -5.32
CA LEU A 26 1.37 21.55 -5.59
C LEU A 26 1.73 21.63 -7.08
N ASP A 27 1.92 22.84 -7.59
CA ASP A 27 2.17 23.09 -9.02
C ASP A 27 3.54 22.56 -9.48
N ASP A 28 4.44 22.24 -8.54
CA ASP A 28 5.75 21.61 -8.77
C ASP A 28 5.69 20.07 -8.85
N GLY A 29 4.48 19.49 -8.82
CA GLY A 29 4.25 18.05 -8.87
C GLY A 29 4.41 17.34 -7.52
N THR A 30 4.80 18.06 -6.46
CA THR A 30 4.86 17.49 -5.11
C THR A 30 3.48 17.45 -4.46
N SER A 31 3.33 16.62 -3.44
CA SER A 31 2.09 16.50 -2.67
C SER A 31 2.35 16.89 -1.22
N LEU A 32 1.59 17.87 -0.73
CA LEU A 32 1.67 18.35 0.65
C LEU A 32 0.48 17.86 1.46
N ARG A 33 0.74 17.35 2.65
CA ARG A 33 -0.31 17.00 3.60
C ARG A 33 -1.03 18.25 4.11
N VAL A 34 -2.35 18.22 4.14
CA VAL A 34 -3.18 19.37 4.51
C VAL A 34 -3.83 19.17 5.86
N GLY A 35 -3.61 20.13 6.77
CA GLY A 35 -4.16 20.14 8.12
C GLY A 35 -3.36 19.29 9.12
N ASN A 36 -3.84 19.26 10.35
CA ASN A 36 -3.15 18.57 11.46
C ASN A 36 -3.52 17.08 11.57
N ASP A 37 -4.48 16.58 10.80
CA ASP A 37 -4.90 15.18 10.83
C ASP A 37 -3.72 14.27 10.44
N PRO A 38 -3.20 13.39 11.33
CA PRO A 38 -2.14 12.41 11.07
C PRO A 38 -2.39 11.55 9.82
N GLY A 39 -3.65 11.45 9.39
CA GLY A 39 -4.10 10.43 8.46
C GLY A 39 -4.41 9.14 9.21
N ARG A 40 -5.12 8.25 8.54
CA ARG A 40 -5.48 6.94 9.06
C ARG A 40 -4.44 5.92 8.61
N ASP A 41 -3.85 5.19 9.55
CA ASP A 41 -3.08 3.98 9.21
C ASP A 41 -4.03 2.95 8.60
N VAL A 42 -3.72 2.52 7.37
CA VAL A 42 -4.49 1.54 6.60
C VAL A 42 -3.63 0.37 6.16
N THR A 43 -2.50 0.15 6.84
CA THR A 43 -1.49 -0.85 6.45
C THR A 43 -2.10 -2.25 6.38
N ASN A 44 -2.90 -2.64 7.37
CA ASN A 44 -3.52 -3.96 7.42
C ASN A 44 -4.57 -4.14 6.31
N GLU A 45 -5.43 -3.16 6.08
CA GLU A 45 -6.45 -3.21 5.04
C GLU A 45 -5.81 -3.22 3.65
N ALA A 46 -4.79 -2.42 3.42
CA ALA A 46 -4.04 -2.41 2.17
C ALA A 46 -3.38 -3.77 1.92
N ALA A 47 -2.74 -4.37 2.94
CA ALA A 47 -2.14 -5.69 2.84
C ALA A 47 -3.18 -6.78 2.52
N GLN A 48 -4.34 -6.75 3.19
CA GLN A 48 -5.45 -7.68 2.91
C GLN A 48 -6.01 -7.53 1.49
N LEU A 49 -6.13 -6.30 0.99
CA LEU A 49 -6.56 -6.07 -0.39
C LEU A 49 -5.56 -6.62 -1.41
N VAL A 50 -4.26 -6.37 -1.20
CA VAL A 50 -3.19 -6.93 -2.03
C VAL A 50 -3.21 -8.47 -1.96
N TRP A 51 -3.39 -9.04 -0.78
CA TRP A 51 -3.53 -10.48 -0.59
C TRP A 51 -4.66 -11.06 -1.44
N HIS A 52 -5.88 -10.48 -1.35
CA HIS A 52 -7.02 -10.96 -2.14
C HIS A 52 -6.77 -10.82 -3.65
N LEU A 53 -6.10 -9.74 -4.08
CA LEU A 53 -5.71 -9.57 -5.48
C LEU A 53 -4.76 -10.69 -5.93
N VAL A 54 -3.71 -10.96 -5.16
CA VAL A 54 -2.74 -12.02 -5.49
C VAL A 54 -3.43 -13.39 -5.55
N MET A 55 -4.30 -13.70 -4.58
CA MET A 55 -5.08 -14.93 -4.58
C MET A 55 -6.01 -15.05 -5.79
N ALA A 56 -6.63 -13.93 -6.21
CA ALA A 56 -7.50 -13.90 -7.39
C ALA A 56 -6.75 -14.16 -8.70
N GLU A 57 -5.48 -13.77 -8.78
CA GLU A 57 -4.58 -14.01 -9.93
C GLU A 57 -3.92 -15.41 -9.89
N GLY A 58 -4.34 -16.30 -8.98
CA GLY A 58 -3.81 -17.66 -8.87
C GLY A 58 -2.67 -17.84 -7.87
N GLY A 59 -2.51 -16.90 -6.93
CA GLY A 59 -1.55 -16.98 -5.82
C GLY A 59 -0.20 -16.31 -6.08
N GLU A 60 0.02 -15.82 -7.30
CA GLU A 60 1.23 -15.08 -7.68
C GLU A 60 0.92 -14.01 -8.73
N ILE A 61 1.55 -12.84 -8.59
CA ILE A 61 1.55 -11.79 -9.61
C ILE A 61 2.98 -11.32 -9.86
N MET A 62 3.29 -11.02 -11.11
CA MET A 62 4.62 -10.68 -11.59
C MET A 62 4.60 -9.47 -12.52
N TRP A 63 5.62 -8.63 -12.41
CA TRP A 63 5.86 -7.52 -13.33
C TRP A 63 7.35 -7.42 -13.67
N GLU A 64 7.64 -7.06 -14.92
CA GLU A 64 8.98 -6.77 -15.40
C GLU A 64 9.33 -5.30 -15.11
N MET A 65 10.55 -5.08 -14.65
CA MET A 65 11.11 -3.77 -14.36
C MET A 65 11.93 -3.28 -15.55
N ASP A 66 12.17 -1.96 -15.62
CA ASP A 66 12.92 -1.33 -16.72
C ASP A 66 14.38 -1.85 -16.84
N ASP A 67 14.94 -2.38 -15.75
CA ASP A 67 16.29 -2.98 -15.72
C ASP A 67 16.31 -4.47 -16.12
N GLY A 68 15.18 -5.01 -16.57
CA GLY A 68 15.00 -6.42 -16.92
C GLY A 68 14.85 -7.36 -15.73
N SER A 69 14.90 -6.84 -14.49
CA SER A 69 14.56 -7.61 -13.30
C SER A 69 13.04 -7.82 -13.18
N ARG A 70 12.63 -8.68 -12.26
CA ARG A 70 11.22 -9.00 -12.02
C ARG A 70 10.88 -8.79 -10.57
N MET A 71 9.76 -8.14 -10.34
CA MET A 71 9.12 -8.09 -9.03
C MET A 71 8.00 -9.12 -9.01
N VAL A 72 7.90 -9.83 -7.89
CA VAL A 72 6.93 -10.92 -7.69
C VAL A 72 6.27 -10.73 -6.33
N LEU A 73 4.95 -10.81 -6.29
CA LEU A 73 4.17 -10.93 -5.06
C LEU A 73 3.52 -12.31 -5.01
N LYS A 74 3.68 -13.00 -3.88
CA LYS A 74 3.08 -14.31 -3.61
C LYS A 74 2.24 -14.25 -2.35
N ALA A 75 1.09 -14.90 -2.36
CA ALA A 75 0.24 -15.07 -1.18
C ALA A 75 0.46 -16.46 -0.59
N GLU A 76 1.02 -16.52 0.62
CA GLU A 76 1.29 -17.77 1.33
C GLU A 76 0.63 -17.75 2.70
N SER A 77 -0.28 -18.69 2.96
CA SER A 77 -0.97 -18.81 4.24
C SER A 77 -0.38 -19.99 5.00
N GLN A 78 0.03 -19.76 6.24
CA GLN A 78 0.48 -20.81 7.14
C GLN A 78 -0.69 -21.23 8.04
N GLU A 79 -0.94 -22.53 8.13
CA GLU A 79 -1.88 -23.06 9.11
C GLU A 79 -1.33 -22.84 10.52
N ALA A 80 -2.21 -22.49 11.46
CA ALA A 80 -1.81 -22.39 12.85
C ALA A 80 -1.46 -23.78 13.37
N THR A 81 -0.20 -24.00 13.74
CA THR A 81 0.23 -25.23 14.42
C THR A 81 -0.56 -25.35 15.71
N SER A 82 -1.54 -26.25 15.73
CA SER A 82 -2.22 -26.62 16.95
C SER A 82 -1.29 -27.55 17.71
N GLU A 83 -0.40 -27.01 18.54
CA GLU A 83 0.25 -27.79 19.59
C GLU A 83 -0.86 -28.21 20.58
N GLN A 84 -1.44 -29.37 20.34
CA GLN A 84 -2.18 -30.12 21.34
C GLN A 84 -1.18 -30.99 22.09
N ASP A 85 -0.73 -30.50 23.25
CA ASP A 85 -0.21 -31.36 24.34
C ASP A 85 -1.38 -31.96 25.14
#